data_AF-A0A9E0A9G9-F1
#
_entry.id   AF-A0A9E0A9G9-F1
#
_cell.length_a   1.000
_cell.length_b   1.000
_cell.length_c   1.000
_cell.angle_alpha   90.00
_cell.angle_beta   90.00
_cell.angle_gamma   90.00
#
_symmetry.space_group_name_H-M   'P 1'
#
loop_
_entity.id
_entity.type
_entity.pdbx_description
1 polymer ?
#
loop_
_entity_poly.entity_id
_entity_poly.type
_entity_poly.pdbx_seq_one_letter_code
_entity_poly.pdbx_strand_id
1 'polypeptide(L)'
;MKRSTLIKHVGTLAILMFTFGVMAQNPPSPYVRYDSNVTAPDTTDYVTFKTGGTTMGYYALPDPVYHPTYVSTGTLTGGFVWNWTNPTHPGTAATFNKPGAANYVEITYTVAGNYVINVAEQAPAGFGSCADTIPTVMNVSVIAPPTFTISAPALASTCGDQAAQIITVAIVENVPANWAAYAFQVTKEIDEIDPSGTVLNDGPETVINDFTTNAKLKTPTLVGTSPNFTWSVNTDPLIVNNGHRTRYVYRFKKASDAPAAAAHGVISAITQKSDYISPGIANLNTYPFASGNAQVVINSGVAEITYIVNPVPSTGPIYHIPNQYAY
;
A
#
# COMPACT_ATOMS: atom_id res chain seq x y z
N MET A 1 37.13 53.93 20.33
CA MET A 1 37.03 52.68 21.12
C MET A 1 38.36 51.95 21.09
N LYS A 2 38.88 51.47 22.23
CA LYS A 2 40.18 50.75 22.28
C LYS A 2 40.04 49.41 21.52
N ARG A 3 41.05 49.01 20.73
CA ARG A 3 41.08 47.74 19.96
C ARG A 3 40.76 46.51 20.83
N SER A 4 41.08 46.57 22.12
CA SER A 4 40.77 45.53 23.11
C SER A 4 39.27 45.36 23.41
N THR A 5 38.46 46.41 23.26
CA THR A 5 37.01 46.34 23.51
C THR A 5 36.27 45.75 22.31
N LEU A 6 36.73 46.06 21.09
CA LEU A 6 36.17 45.51 19.85
C LEU A 6 36.46 44.00 19.71
N ILE A 7 37.68 43.56 20.03
CA ILE A 7 38.06 42.13 20.02
C ILE A 7 37.28 41.32 21.06
N LYS A 8 36.99 41.90 22.23
CA LYS A 8 36.14 41.23 23.23
C LYS A 8 34.72 41.04 22.71
N HIS A 9 34.12 42.03 22.04
CA HIS A 9 32.74 41.91 21.54
C HIS A 9 32.65 41.00 20.30
N VAL A 10 33.65 41.01 19.42
CA VAL A 10 33.75 40.08 18.28
C VAL A 10 34.02 38.64 18.75
N GLY A 11 34.82 38.46 19.81
CA GLY A 11 35.04 37.16 20.44
C GLY A 11 33.77 36.58 21.07
N THR A 12 32.97 37.38 21.77
CA THR A 12 31.69 36.91 22.32
C THR A 12 30.66 36.62 21.23
N LEU A 13 30.61 37.40 20.14
CA LEU A 13 29.69 37.17 19.03
C LEU A 13 30.07 35.92 18.21
N ALA A 14 31.36 35.65 18.04
CA ALA A 14 31.85 34.42 17.40
C ALA A 14 31.58 33.18 18.27
N ILE A 15 31.77 33.25 19.59
CA ILE A 15 31.42 32.14 20.51
C ILE A 15 29.90 31.91 20.52
N LEU A 16 29.09 32.97 20.42
CA LEU A 16 27.64 32.84 20.27
C LEU A 16 27.28 32.16 18.91
N MET A 17 27.93 32.55 17.81
CA MET A 17 27.70 31.93 16.49
C MET A 17 28.23 30.50 16.36
N PHE A 18 29.26 30.11 17.13
CA PHE A 18 29.74 28.72 17.21
C PHE A 18 28.97 27.85 18.21
N THR A 19 28.27 28.44 19.19
CA THR A 19 27.38 27.71 20.12
C THR A 19 25.98 27.48 19.54
N PHE A 20 25.57 28.27 18.54
CA PHE A 20 24.41 27.99 17.69
C PHE A 20 24.76 27.19 16.42
N GLY A 21 25.94 26.57 16.37
CA GLY A 21 26.32 25.64 15.33
C GLY A 21 25.39 24.42 15.33
N VAL A 22 24.24 24.56 14.66
CA VAL A 22 23.37 23.50 14.15
C VAL A 22 23.24 22.32 15.13
N MET A 23 22.42 22.49 16.17
CA MET A 23 21.88 21.38 16.98
C MET A 23 20.90 20.56 16.13
N ALA A 24 21.35 20.03 15.00
CA ALA A 24 20.52 19.19 14.14
C ALA A 24 20.45 17.79 14.75
N GLN A 25 19.47 17.57 15.61
CA GLN A 25 19.06 16.22 15.96
C GLN A 25 18.44 15.59 14.70
N ASN A 26 19.06 14.52 14.21
CA ASN A 26 18.55 13.78 13.07
C ASN A 26 17.75 12.56 13.56
N PRO A 27 16.52 12.34 13.06
CA PRO A 27 15.77 11.15 13.40
C PRO A 27 16.52 9.88 12.94
N PRO A 28 16.43 8.76 13.69
CA PRO A 28 16.96 7.49 13.24
C PRO A 28 16.21 6.99 12.00
N SER A 29 16.93 6.39 11.04
CA SER A 29 16.29 5.61 9.98
C SER A 29 15.54 4.42 10.61
N PRO A 30 14.31 4.08 10.16
CA PRO A 30 13.59 4.60 8.99
C PRO A 30 12.65 5.79 9.28
N TYR A 31 12.73 6.41 10.45
CA TYR A 31 11.82 7.47 10.87
C TYR A 31 12.12 8.79 10.13
N VAL A 32 11.06 9.45 9.68
CA VAL A 32 11.10 10.77 9.05
C VAL A 32 10.30 11.74 9.93
N ARG A 33 10.69 13.02 9.93
CA ARG A 33 9.93 14.04 10.66
C ARG A 33 8.50 14.08 10.12
N TYR A 34 7.56 13.81 11.02
CA TYR A 34 6.14 13.72 10.69
C TYR A 34 5.45 15.09 10.72
N ASP A 35 5.68 15.89 11.78
CA ASP A 35 5.11 17.22 11.94
C ASP A 35 6.20 18.27 12.24
N SER A 36 5.91 19.55 12.04
CA SER A 36 6.79 20.69 12.37
C SER A 36 6.84 21.06 13.86
N ASN A 37 6.24 20.26 14.75
CA ASN A 37 6.14 20.55 16.18
C ASN A 37 5.31 21.82 16.44
N VAL A 38 4.09 21.82 15.91
CA VAL A 38 3.15 22.94 15.96
C VAL A 38 1.85 22.52 16.64
N THR A 39 1.09 23.48 17.15
CA THR A 39 -0.22 23.26 17.79
C THR A 39 -1.30 22.73 16.83
N ALA A 40 -1.05 22.74 15.52
CA ALA A 40 -1.92 22.17 14.50
C ALA A 40 -1.06 21.38 13.50
N PRO A 41 -1.18 20.04 13.45
CA PRO A 41 -0.30 19.21 12.64
C PRO A 41 -0.41 19.54 11.15
N ASP A 42 0.73 19.59 10.47
CA ASP A 42 0.80 19.86 9.02
C ASP A 42 0.52 18.62 8.14
N THR A 43 0.49 17.43 8.75
CA THR A 43 0.26 16.16 8.06
C THR A 43 -0.66 15.21 8.84
N THR A 44 -1.19 14.19 8.14
CA THR A 44 -1.97 13.07 8.69
C THR A 44 -1.27 11.74 8.42
N ASP A 45 -1.13 10.89 9.43
CA ASP A 45 -0.60 9.54 9.31
C ASP A 45 -1.74 8.61 8.91
N TYR A 46 -1.52 7.78 7.90
CA TYR A 46 -2.52 6.80 7.47
C TYR A 46 -2.07 5.42 7.88
N VAL A 47 -2.95 4.72 8.57
CA VAL A 47 -2.71 3.39 9.13
C VAL A 47 -3.82 2.46 8.67
N THR A 48 -3.48 1.32 8.07
CA THR A 48 -4.50 0.36 7.69
C THR A 48 -4.95 -0.45 8.90
N PHE A 49 -6.25 -0.48 9.16
CA PHE A 49 -6.86 -1.24 10.24
C PHE A 49 -6.82 -2.74 9.96
N LYS A 50 -6.46 -3.53 10.97
CA LYS A 50 -6.50 -5.00 10.93
C LYS A 50 -7.48 -5.53 11.97
N THR A 51 -8.00 -6.73 11.74
CA THR A 51 -8.80 -7.44 12.75
C THR A 51 -8.01 -7.57 14.05
N GLY A 52 -8.57 -7.06 15.15
CA GLY A 52 -7.89 -7.01 16.46
C GLY A 52 -7.09 -5.73 16.72
N GLY A 53 -7.03 -4.81 15.76
CA GLY A 53 -6.33 -3.53 15.85
C GLY A 53 -5.00 -3.52 15.08
N THR A 54 -4.47 -2.32 14.87
CA THR A 54 -3.16 -2.12 14.24
C THR A 54 -2.23 -1.38 15.19
N THR A 55 -1.07 -1.96 15.45
CA THR A 55 -0.02 -1.36 16.28
C THR A 55 1.01 -0.67 15.41
N MET A 56 1.30 0.60 15.73
CA MET A 56 2.28 1.44 15.06
C MET A 56 3.30 1.98 16.06
N GLY A 57 4.57 1.98 15.67
CA GLY A 57 5.66 2.56 16.45
C GLY A 57 5.87 4.02 16.12
N TYR A 58 5.91 4.87 17.13
CA TYR A 58 6.16 6.30 17.03
C TYR A 58 7.30 6.73 17.95
N TYR A 59 7.95 7.81 17.55
CA TYR A 59 9.13 8.32 18.23
C TYR A 59 9.03 9.84 18.34
N ALA A 60 9.22 10.38 19.55
CA ALA A 60 9.28 11.82 19.79
C ALA A 60 10.73 12.29 19.83
N LEU A 61 11.05 13.30 19.01
CA LEU A 61 12.35 13.96 19.05
C LEU A 61 12.46 14.73 20.39
N PRO A 62 13.49 14.47 21.21
CA PRO A 62 13.62 15.09 22.54
C PRO A 62 14.11 16.53 22.41
N ASP A 63 13.78 17.38 23.38
CA ASP A 63 14.17 18.80 23.35
C ASP A 63 15.71 18.94 23.27
N PRO A 64 16.25 19.64 22.25
CA PRO A 64 17.70 19.78 22.06
C PRO A 64 18.41 20.55 23.17
N VAL A 65 17.70 21.34 23.99
CA VAL A 65 18.27 22.03 25.16
C VAL A 65 18.67 21.02 26.23
N TYR A 66 17.80 20.03 26.50
CA TYR A 66 18.04 19.01 27.51
C TYR A 66 18.77 17.79 26.95
N HIS A 67 18.68 17.57 25.64
CA HIS A 67 19.26 16.44 24.91
C HIS A 67 20.18 16.90 23.75
N PRO A 68 21.22 17.71 24.01
CA PRO A 68 22.02 18.36 22.97
C PRO A 68 22.89 17.40 22.16
N THR A 69 23.18 16.22 22.71
CA THR A 69 23.96 15.17 22.04
C THR A 69 23.07 14.11 21.39
N TYR A 70 21.73 14.28 21.46
CA TYR A 70 20.81 13.32 20.91
C TYR A 70 20.83 13.36 19.38
N VAL A 71 21.47 12.34 18.81
CA VAL A 71 21.36 11.96 17.40
C VAL A 71 20.62 10.63 17.31
N SER A 72 20.38 10.09 16.11
CA SER A 72 19.73 8.79 15.86
C SER A 72 20.20 7.60 16.71
N THR A 73 21.36 7.70 17.36
CA THR A 73 21.97 6.72 18.27
C THR A 73 22.45 7.34 19.60
N GLY A 74 22.11 8.59 19.86
CA GLY A 74 22.52 9.34 21.05
C GLY A 74 21.77 8.89 22.30
N THR A 75 22.39 9.08 23.46
CA THR A 75 21.77 8.80 24.76
C THR A 75 20.80 9.92 25.15
N LEU A 76 19.65 9.54 25.68
CA LEU A 76 18.76 10.46 26.36
C LEU A 76 19.35 10.86 27.72
N THR A 77 19.24 12.14 28.07
CA THR A 77 19.46 12.62 29.43
C THR A 77 18.50 11.89 30.37
N GLY A 78 19.04 11.33 31.45
CA GLY A 78 18.30 10.45 32.35
C GLY A 78 17.17 11.15 33.10
N GLY A 79 16.07 10.44 33.32
CA GLY A 79 14.95 10.88 34.17
C GLY A 79 13.87 11.71 33.45
N PHE A 80 14.05 12.01 32.17
CA PHE A 80 13.00 12.62 31.34
C PHE A 80 11.89 11.61 31.00
N VAL A 81 10.66 12.10 30.90
CA VAL A 81 9.46 11.28 30.62
C VAL A 81 8.69 11.88 29.45
N TRP A 82 8.22 11.03 28.53
CA TRP A 82 7.31 11.42 27.44
C TRP A 82 5.89 10.95 27.74
N ASN A 83 5.01 11.93 27.90
CA ASN A 83 3.61 11.76 28.25
C ASN A 83 2.77 11.70 26.96
N TRP A 84 2.55 10.47 26.48
CA TRP A 84 1.69 10.18 25.34
C TRP A 84 0.23 10.09 25.76
N THR A 85 -0.66 10.76 25.03
CA THR A 85 -2.11 10.74 25.30
C THR A 85 -2.92 10.71 24.01
N ASN A 86 -4.17 10.26 24.10
CA ASN A 86 -5.11 10.20 22.99
C ASN A 86 -6.39 10.99 23.34
N PRO A 87 -6.37 12.33 23.24
CA PRO A 87 -7.51 13.18 23.64
C PRO A 87 -8.76 12.98 22.78
N THR A 88 -8.59 12.63 21.50
CA THR A 88 -9.70 12.45 20.57
C THR A 88 -9.55 11.12 19.85
N HIS A 89 -10.62 10.33 19.82
CA HIS A 89 -10.65 9.01 19.22
C HIS A 89 -12.04 8.63 18.71
N PRO A 90 -12.17 7.69 17.76
CA PRO A 90 -13.44 7.23 17.21
C PRO A 90 -14.16 6.26 18.17
N GLY A 91 -14.54 6.74 19.35
CA GLY A 91 -15.32 5.98 20.34
C GLY A 91 -14.50 5.07 21.26
N THR A 92 -13.42 4.45 20.77
CA THR A 92 -12.48 3.66 21.61
C THR A 92 -11.10 4.29 21.60
N ALA A 93 -10.52 4.52 22.78
CA ALA A 93 -9.17 5.06 22.90
C ALA A 93 -8.12 4.07 22.38
N ALA A 94 -7.06 4.61 21.80
CA ALA A 94 -5.87 3.83 21.48
C ALA A 94 -5.18 3.34 22.76
N THR A 95 -4.51 2.19 22.69
CA THR A 95 -3.68 1.69 23.79
C THR A 95 -2.22 2.02 23.55
N PHE A 96 -1.50 2.36 24.62
CA PHE A 96 -0.12 2.79 24.57
C PHE A 96 0.77 1.76 25.28
N ASN A 97 1.71 1.20 24.55
CA ASN A 97 2.79 0.38 25.09
C ASN A 97 4.10 1.16 24.94
N LYS A 98 4.94 1.19 25.99
CA LYS A 98 6.22 1.93 25.97
C LYS A 98 7.38 0.96 26.16
N PRO A 99 7.70 0.12 25.15
CA PRO A 99 8.80 -0.82 25.26
C PRO A 99 10.15 -0.09 25.14
N GLY A 100 11.02 -0.25 26.14
CA GLY A 100 12.40 0.27 26.05
C GLY A 100 12.52 1.80 26.19
N ALA A 101 13.06 2.47 25.16
CA ALA A 101 13.51 3.87 25.20
C ALA A 101 12.40 4.86 25.60
N ALA A 102 12.72 5.82 26.46
CA ALA A 102 11.74 6.68 27.13
C ALA A 102 10.88 7.55 26.20
N ASN A 103 11.35 7.83 24.98
CA ASN A 103 10.68 8.68 23.99
C ASN A 103 10.11 7.93 22.78
N TYR A 104 10.07 6.59 22.85
CA TYR A 104 9.41 5.72 21.89
C TYR A 104 8.08 5.22 22.47
N VAL A 105 7.09 5.00 21.60
CA VAL A 105 5.81 4.41 21.97
C VAL A 105 5.28 3.52 20.85
N GLU A 106 4.66 2.42 21.22
CA GLU A 106 3.80 1.63 20.35
C GLU A 106 2.35 1.97 20.67
N ILE A 107 1.61 2.43 19.67
CA ILE A 107 0.20 2.79 19.78
C ILE A 107 -0.61 1.76 19.03
N THR A 108 -1.53 1.08 19.72
CA THR A 108 -2.48 0.17 19.09
C THR A 108 -3.81 0.85 18.89
N TYR A 109 -4.19 1.00 17.62
CA TYR A 109 -5.48 1.52 17.20
C TYR A 109 -6.49 0.38 17.10
N THR A 110 -7.53 0.43 17.93
CA THR A 110 -8.46 -0.69 18.14
C THR A 110 -9.69 -0.64 17.24
N VAL A 111 -9.98 0.52 16.64
CA VAL A 111 -11.04 0.71 15.66
C VAL A 111 -10.60 1.70 14.55
N ALA A 112 -11.25 1.63 13.38
CA ALA A 112 -11.03 2.62 12.32
C ALA A 112 -11.62 3.99 12.68
N GLY A 113 -11.03 5.06 12.13
CA GLY A 113 -11.42 6.45 12.34
C GLY A 113 -10.23 7.36 12.61
N ASN A 114 -10.53 8.60 12.99
CA ASN A 114 -9.51 9.63 13.21
C ASN A 114 -9.14 9.72 14.69
N TYR A 115 -7.85 9.66 14.96
CA TYR A 115 -7.25 9.81 16.28
C TYR A 115 -6.40 11.08 16.31
N VAL A 116 -6.37 11.72 17.47
CA VAL A 116 -5.39 12.75 17.80
C VAL A 116 -4.50 12.18 18.88
N ILE A 117 -3.20 12.14 18.62
CA ILE A 117 -2.17 11.70 19.55
C ILE A 117 -1.35 12.90 19.97
N ASN A 118 -1.14 13.06 21.27
CA ASN A 118 -0.33 14.11 21.83
C ASN A 118 0.88 13.52 22.54
N VAL A 119 2.00 14.22 22.50
CA VAL A 119 3.19 13.93 23.31
C VAL A 119 3.72 15.20 23.94
N ALA A 120 4.02 15.14 25.23
CA ALA A 120 4.70 16.20 25.97
C ALA A 120 5.90 15.61 26.71
N GLU A 121 7.04 16.28 26.60
CA GLU A 121 8.24 15.94 27.38
C GLU A 121 8.17 16.60 28.77
N GLN A 122 8.62 15.87 29.79
CA GLN A 122 8.70 16.33 31.16
C GLN A 122 10.07 16.05 31.74
N ALA A 123 10.72 17.10 32.23
CA ALA A 123 12.01 17.02 32.90
C ALA A 123 11.86 16.49 34.34
N PRO A 124 12.88 15.82 34.90
CA PRO A 124 12.85 15.40 36.29
C PRO A 124 13.07 16.59 37.24
N ALA A 125 12.87 16.37 38.55
CA ALA A 125 13.00 17.41 39.57
C ALA A 125 14.38 18.11 39.58
N GLY A 126 15.46 17.41 39.20
CA GLY A 126 16.80 17.98 39.07
C GLY A 126 16.92 19.08 38.02
N PHE A 127 15.95 19.16 37.09
CA PHE A 127 15.81 20.21 36.08
C PHE A 127 14.55 21.07 36.32
N GLY A 128 14.04 21.09 37.55
CA GLY A 128 12.91 21.94 37.95
C GLY A 128 11.53 21.37 37.61
N SER A 129 11.42 20.12 37.19
CA SER A 129 10.15 19.47 36.80
C SER A 129 9.39 20.19 35.68
N CYS A 130 10.11 20.95 34.83
CA CYS A 130 9.52 21.64 33.69
C CYS A 130 8.83 20.64 32.77
N ALA A 131 7.57 20.90 32.44
CA ALA A 131 6.80 20.10 31.51
C ALA A 131 6.44 20.96 30.31
N ASP A 132 6.46 20.36 29.13
CA ASP A 132 5.87 20.97 27.95
C ASP A 132 4.35 21.12 28.15
N THR A 133 3.89 22.37 28.21
CA THR A 133 2.48 22.71 28.39
C THR A 133 1.72 22.77 27.06
N ILE A 134 2.42 22.70 25.93
CA ILE A 134 1.87 22.76 24.57
C ILE A 134 2.32 21.51 23.83
N PRO A 135 1.64 20.36 24.06
CA PRO A 135 2.09 19.09 23.52
C PRO A 135 2.16 19.14 21.99
N THR A 136 3.15 18.44 21.42
CA THR A 136 3.17 18.13 20.00
C THR A 136 1.96 17.27 19.65
N VAL A 137 1.29 17.60 18.54
CA VAL A 137 0.06 16.93 18.09
C VAL A 137 0.33 16.15 16.81
N MET A 138 -0.24 14.95 16.72
CA MET A 138 -0.24 14.09 15.54
C MET A 138 -1.66 13.63 15.22
N ASN A 139 -2.09 13.84 13.98
CA ASN A 139 -3.36 13.30 13.48
C ASN A 139 -3.11 11.92 12.84
N VAL A 140 -3.87 10.91 13.25
CA VAL A 140 -3.79 9.58 12.64
C VAL A 140 -5.16 9.20 12.08
N SER A 141 -5.21 8.88 10.79
CA SER A 141 -6.39 8.32 10.14
C SER A 141 -6.21 6.82 9.97
N VAL A 142 -6.95 6.07 10.80
CA VAL A 142 -6.98 4.62 10.75
C VAL A 142 -8.07 4.21 9.79
N ILE A 143 -7.69 3.67 8.64
CA ILE A 143 -8.59 3.42 7.52
C ILE A 143 -8.88 1.93 7.38
N ALA A 144 -10.02 1.59 6.76
CA ALA A 144 -10.31 0.22 6.40
C ALA A 144 -9.26 -0.32 5.40
N PRO A 145 -9.03 -1.65 5.36
CA PRO A 145 -8.30 -2.31 4.29
C PRO A 145 -8.80 -1.91 2.89
N PRO A 146 -7.90 -1.82 1.89
CA PRO A 146 -8.33 -1.58 0.52
C PRO A 146 -9.16 -2.76 0.01
N THR A 147 -10.21 -2.47 -0.75
CA THR A 147 -10.91 -3.48 -1.56
C THR A 147 -10.44 -3.38 -3.01
N PHE A 148 -10.31 -4.52 -3.68
CA PHE A 148 -9.85 -4.58 -5.07
C PHE A 148 -10.74 -5.53 -5.86
N THR A 149 -11.72 -4.94 -6.55
CA THR A 149 -12.79 -5.67 -7.24
C THR A 149 -12.51 -5.68 -8.73
N ILE A 150 -12.42 -6.86 -9.32
CA ILE A 150 -12.15 -7.05 -10.75
C ILE A 150 -13.46 -7.41 -11.44
N SER A 151 -13.72 -6.80 -12.59
CA SER A 151 -14.90 -7.08 -13.43
C SER A 151 -14.48 -7.31 -14.87
N ALA A 152 -15.05 -8.33 -15.50
CA ALA A 152 -14.74 -8.71 -16.87
C ALA A 152 -16.00 -8.82 -17.74
N PRO A 153 -15.97 -8.46 -19.03
CA PRO A 153 -17.11 -8.62 -19.92
C PRO A 153 -17.59 -10.08 -20.01
N ALA A 154 -18.91 -10.26 -20.15
CA ALA A 154 -19.53 -11.57 -20.28
C ALA A 154 -19.37 -12.15 -21.69
N LEU A 155 -18.27 -12.86 -21.93
CA LEU A 155 -17.96 -13.53 -23.20
C LEU A 155 -17.53 -14.98 -22.96
N ALA A 156 -18.39 -15.79 -22.35
CA ALA A 156 -18.00 -17.14 -21.93
C ALA A 156 -17.62 -18.05 -23.13
N SER A 157 -18.28 -17.89 -24.29
CA SER A 157 -17.95 -18.62 -25.51
C SER A 157 -18.51 -17.89 -26.72
N THR A 158 -17.66 -17.55 -27.69
CA THR A 158 -18.07 -16.90 -28.96
C THR A 158 -17.59 -17.69 -30.17
N CYS A 159 -18.17 -17.43 -31.34
CA CYS A 159 -17.71 -17.99 -32.61
C CYS A 159 -17.04 -16.89 -33.43
N GLY A 160 -15.87 -17.20 -33.99
CA GLY A 160 -15.07 -16.26 -34.76
C GLY A 160 -14.39 -15.19 -33.90
N ASP A 161 -13.42 -14.50 -34.52
CA ASP A 161 -12.58 -13.53 -33.85
C ASP A 161 -13.39 -12.39 -33.21
N GLN A 162 -12.96 -11.97 -32.02
CA GLN A 162 -13.53 -10.85 -31.27
C GLN A 162 -12.48 -9.76 -31.07
N ALA A 163 -12.94 -8.51 -31.01
CA ALA A 163 -12.08 -7.40 -30.60
C ALA A 163 -11.57 -7.61 -29.16
N ALA A 164 -10.53 -6.86 -28.79
CA ALA A 164 -10.03 -6.82 -27.43
C ALA A 164 -11.14 -6.39 -26.44
N GLN A 165 -11.15 -7.02 -25.28
CA GLN A 165 -12.10 -6.78 -24.20
C GLN A 165 -11.45 -5.95 -23.11
N ILE A 166 -12.24 -5.13 -22.41
CA ILE A 166 -11.73 -4.28 -21.32
C ILE A 166 -12.02 -4.95 -19.99
N ILE A 167 -10.99 -5.36 -19.27
CA ILE A 167 -11.07 -5.78 -17.87
C ILE A 167 -10.95 -4.53 -17.01
N THR A 168 -11.87 -4.35 -16.07
CA THR A 168 -11.90 -3.17 -15.19
C THR A 168 -11.65 -3.58 -13.75
N VAL A 169 -10.99 -2.69 -13.02
CA VAL A 169 -10.70 -2.82 -11.60
C VAL A 169 -11.25 -1.60 -10.90
N ALA A 170 -12.04 -1.84 -9.86
CA ALA A 170 -12.48 -0.83 -8.90
C ALA A 170 -11.74 -1.05 -7.57
N ILE A 171 -11.11 0.00 -7.05
CA ILE A 171 -10.36 -0.03 -5.81
C ILE A 171 -11.00 0.96 -4.83
N VAL A 172 -11.30 0.52 -3.60
CA VAL A 172 -11.78 1.41 -2.55
C VAL A 172 -10.77 1.48 -1.42
N GLU A 173 -10.16 2.64 -1.22
CA GLU A 173 -9.24 2.92 -0.11
C GLU A 173 -9.34 4.41 0.27
N ASN A 174 -9.55 4.72 1.55
CA ASN A 174 -9.79 6.10 2.00
C ASN A 174 -8.48 6.88 2.21
N VAL A 175 -7.72 7.10 1.14
CA VAL A 175 -6.38 7.73 1.17
C VAL A 175 -6.30 8.92 0.21
N PRO A 176 -5.46 9.94 0.47
CA PRO A 176 -5.23 11.01 -0.48
C PRO A 176 -4.83 10.47 -1.85
N ALA A 177 -5.39 11.04 -2.92
CA ALA A 177 -5.22 10.50 -4.28
C ALA A 177 -3.76 10.45 -4.76
N ASN A 178 -2.91 11.35 -4.27
CA ASN A 178 -1.47 11.36 -4.55
C ASN A 178 -0.69 10.29 -3.77
N TRP A 179 -1.30 9.64 -2.79
CA TRP A 179 -0.71 8.56 -1.99
C TRP A 179 -1.26 7.17 -2.35
N ALA A 180 -2.39 7.12 -3.05
CA ALA A 180 -2.97 5.88 -3.57
C ALA A 180 -2.00 5.19 -4.53
N ALA A 181 -1.47 4.04 -4.12
CA ALA A 181 -0.55 3.26 -4.92
C ALA A 181 -0.63 1.77 -4.59
N TYR A 182 -0.71 0.92 -5.61
CA TYR A 182 -1.04 -0.50 -5.47
C TYR A 182 -0.06 -1.40 -6.22
N ALA A 183 0.35 -2.51 -5.61
CA ALA A 183 1.23 -3.49 -6.24
C ALA A 183 0.50 -4.83 -6.45
N PHE A 184 0.57 -5.34 -7.69
CA PHE A 184 -0.03 -6.60 -8.16
C PHE A 184 0.50 -6.92 -9.56
N GLN A 185 0.28 -8.14 -10.03
CA GLN A 185 0.67 -8.59 -11.36
C GLN A 185 -0.56 -9.07 -12.14
N VAL A 186 -0.54 -8.87 -13.46
CA VAL A 186 -1.48 -9.48 -14.40
C VAL A 186 -0.71 -10.28 -15.45
N THR A 187 -1.12 -11.53 -15.62
CA THR A 187 -0.57 -12.46 -16.62
C THR A 187 -1.64 -12.90 -17.60
N LYS A 188 -1.20 -13.44 -18.73
CA LYS A 188 -2.04 -14.08 -19.74
C LYS A 188 -1.46 -15.41 -20.19
N GLU A 189 -2.32 -16.31 -20.61
CA GLU A 189 -2.02 -17.60 -21.20
C GLU A 189 -3.02 -17.85 -22.34
N ILE A 190 -2.54 -18.45 -23.44
CA ILE A 190 -3.35 -18.64 -24.64
C ILE A 190 -3.13 -20.08 -25.14
N ASP A 191 -4.16 -20.90 -25.03
CA ASP A 191 -4.10 -22.32 -25.39
C ASP A 191 -4.96 -22.61 -26.61
N GLU A 192 -4.55 -23.62 -27.38
CA GLU A 192 -5.43 -24.30 -28.33
C GLU A 192 -6.03 -25.52 -27.62
N ILE A 193 -7.36 -25.66 -27.68
CA ILE A 193 -8.09 -26.75 -27.03
C ILE A 193 -8.98 -27.49 -28.03
N ASP A 194 -9.28 -28.75 -27.72
CA ASP A 194 -10.21 -29.57 -28.48
C ASP A 194 -11.68 -29.30 -28.08
N PRO A 195 -12.67 -29.96 -28.72
CA PRO A 195 -14.09 -29.81 -28.35
C PRO A 195 -14.43 -30.25 -26.92
N SER A 196 -13.65 -31.15 -26.32
CA SER A 196 -13.81 -31.58 -24.92
C SER A 196 -13.19 -30.60 -23.91
N GLY A 197 -12.35 -29.67 -24.38
CA GLY A 197 -11.58 -28.75 -23.54
C GLY A 197 -10.18 -29.24 -23.19
N THR A 198 -9.74 -30.35 -23.79
CA THR A 198 -8.37 -30.87 -23.65
C THR A 198 -7.40 -29.96 -24.39
N VAL A 199 -6.28 -29.60 -23.74
CA VAL A 199 -5.23 -28.77 -24.34
C VAL A 199 -4.54 -29.54 -25.46
N LEU A 200 -4.54 -28.95 -26.66
CA LEU A 200 -3.82 -29.42 -27.84
C LEU A 200 -2.45 -28.74 -27.95
N ASN A 201 -2.41 -27.44 -27.64
CA ASN A 201 -1.20 -26.63 -27.63
C ASN A 201 -1.26 -25.70 -26.41
N ASP A 202 -0.24 -25.78 -25.55
CA ASP A 202 -0.15 -25.06 -24.29
C ASP A 202 0.69 -23.79 -24.50
N GLY A 203 0.07 -22.64 -24.31
CA GLY A 203 0.76 -21.36 -24.45
C GLY A 203 1.57 -21.02 -23.21
N PRO A 204 2.72 -20.35 -23.32
CA PRO A 204 3.42 -19.90 -22.13
C PRO A 204 2.60 -18.83 -21.41
N GLU A 205 2.56 -18.90 -20.08
CA GLU A 205 2.05 -17.79 -19.28
C GLU A 205 3.02 -16.59 -19.37
N THR A 206 2.52 -15.44 -19.80
CA THR A 206 3.29 -14.22 -19.99
C THR A 206 2.75 -13.07 -19.16
N VAL A 207 3.65 -12.24 -18.64
CA VAL A 207 3.28 -11.04 -17.88
C VAL A 207 2.85 -9.94 -18.83
N ILE A 208 1.67 -9.37 -18.61
CA ILE A 208 1.20 -8.19 -19.37
C ILE A 208 1.37 -6.90 -18.56
N ASN A 209 1.19 -6.97 -17.24
CA ASN A 209 1.42 -5.85 -16.34
C ASN A 209 2.03 -6.38 -15.04
N ASP A 210 3.05 -5.69 -14.53
CA ASP A 210 3.62 -5.99 -13.22
C ASP A 210 3.89 -4.69 -12.48
N PHE A 211 3.02 -4.40 -11.52
CA PHE A 211 3.17 -3.28 -10.61
C PHE A 211 3.88 -3.78 -9.37
N THR A 212 5.21 -3.70 -9.39
CA THR A 212 6.07 -4.15 -8.29
C THR A 212 5.83 -3.34 -7.02
N THR A 213 6.28 -3.87 -5.87
CA THR A 213 6.19 -3.16 -4.59
C THR A 213 6.93 -1.82 -4.61
N ASN A 214 7.97 -1.68 -5.44
CA ASN A 214 8.71 -0.43 -5.64
C ASN A 214 8.07 0.51 -6.67
N ALA A 215 7.57 0.00 -7.80
CA ALA A 215 7.03 0.85 -8.87
C ALA A 215 5.62 1.33 -8.55
N LYS A 216 4.75 0.38 -8.17
CA LYS A 216 3.30 0.49 -7.92
C LYS A 216 2.49 1.13 -9.06
N LEU A 217 1.25 0.70 -9.20
CA LEU A 217 0.23 1.42 -9.96
C LEU A 217 -0.14 2.70 -9.21
N LYS A 218 -0.05 3.85 -9.88
CA LYS A 218 -0.35 5.19 -9.35
C LYS A 218 -0.82 6.13 -10.46
N THR A 219 -1.21 7.35 -10.12
CA THR A 219 -1.57 8.38 -11.10
C THR A 219 -0.37 8.68 -12.03
N PRO A 220 -0.60 8.96 -13.32
CA PRO A 220 -1.89 9.15 -14.00
C PRO A 220 -2.56 7.86 -14.50
N THR A 221 -1.92 6.69 -14.41
CA THR A 221 -2.47 5.42 -14.90
C THR A 221 -3.62 4.91 -14.03
N LEU A 222 -3.51 5.10 -12.71
CA LEU A 222 -4.64 5.01 -11.79
C LEU A 222 -5.47 6.28 -11.92
N VAL A 223 -6.79 6.15 -12.04
CA VAL A 223 -7.72 7.29 -12.11
C VAL A 223 -8.73 7.26 -10.97
N GLY A 224 -9.43 8.37 -10.76
CA GLY A 224 -10.41 8.52 -9.67
C GLY A 224 -9.89 9.36 -8.50
N THR A 225 -10.65 9.38 -7.42
CA THR A 225 -10.41 10.19 -6.22
C THR A 225 -10.85 9.44 -4.99
N SER A 226 -10.21 9.70 -3.84
CA SER A 226 -10.57 9.08 -2.57
C SER A 226 -12.09 9.09 -2.31
N PRO A 227 -12.69 7.96 -1.90
CA PRO A 227 -12.06 6.67 -1.66
C PRO A 227 -12.00 5.76 -2.89
N ASN A 228 -12.53 6.18 -4.05
CA ASN A 228 -12.77 5.32 -5.21
C ASN A 228 -11.76 5.56 -6.34
N PHE A 229 -10.98 4.54 -6.65
CA PHE A 229 -10.02 4.54 -7.76
C PHE A 229 -10.38 3.46 -8.77
N THR A 230 -9.95 3.66 -10.01
CA THR A 230 -10.14 2.67 -11.07
C THR A 230 -8.90 2.51 -11.93
N TRP A 231 -8.79 1.33 -12.51
CA TRP A 231 -7.78 0.96 -13.49
C TRP A 231 -8.39 -0.04 -14.48
N SER A 232 -7.87 -0.07 -15.70
CA SER A 232 -8.30 -1.05 -16.70
C SER A 232 -7.13 -1.58 -17.49
N VAL A 233 -7.32 -2.79 -18.02
CA VAL A 233 -6.40 -3.45 -18.94
C VAL A 233 -7.20 -4.07 -20.06
N ASN A 234 -6.68 -3.95 -21.28
CA ASN A 234 -7.27 -4.61 -22.43
C ASN A 234 -6.72 -6.03 -22.53
N THR A 235 -7.58 -6.98 -22.90
CA THR A 235 -7.13 -8.28 -23.41
C THR A 235 -6.42 -8.08 -24.75
N ASP A 236 -5.76 -9.13 -25.23
CA ASP A 236 -5.44 -9.21 -26.65
C ASP A 236 -6.77 -9.34 -27.44
N PRO A 237 -6.78 -9.02 -28.74
CA PRO A 237 -7.85 -9.49 -29.62
C PRO A 237 -8.02 -11.01 -29.46
N LEU A 238 -9.26 -11.47 -29.27
CA LEU A 238 -9.55 -12.87 -29.03
C LEU A 238 -9.73 -13.56 -30.39
N ILE A 239 -8.71 -14.24 -30.86
CA ILE A 239 -8.64 -14.83 -32.21
C ILE A 239 -8.67 -16.36 -32.15
N VAL A 240 -9.12 -16.98 -33.24
CA VAL A 240 -9.06 -18.44 -33.44
C VAL A 240 -7.67 -18.81 -33.96
N ASN A 241 -6.87 -19.50 -33.14
CA ASN A 241 -5.55 -19.99 -33.52
C ASN A 241 -5.64 -21.33 -34.27
N ASN A 242 -4.99 -21.42 -35.42
CA ASN A 242 -4.82 -22.65 -36.21
C ASN A 242 -6.12 -23.41 -36.52
N GLY A 243 -7.27 -22.73 -36.52
CA GLY A 243 -8.58 -23.36 -36.72
C GLY A 243 -9.05 -24.21 -35.52
N HIS A 244 -8.40 -24.12 -34.37
CA HIS A 244 -8.79 -24.78 -33.12
C HIS A 244 -9.57 -23.85 -32.20
N ARG A 245 -10.32 -24.41 -31.23
CA ARG A 245 -10.89 -23.59 -30.16
C ARG A 245 -9.75 -22.99 -29.37
N THR A 246 -9.80 -21.70 -29.11
CA THR A 246 -8.71 -20.97 -28.44
C THR A 246 -9.19 -20.47 -27.10
N ARG A 247 -8.45 -20.80 -26.04
CA ARG A 247 -8.73 -20.38 -24.66
C ARG A 247 -7.75 -19.30 -24.26
N TYR A 248 -8.27 -18.16 -23.84
CA TYR A 248 -7.51 -17.06 -23.27
C TYR A 248 -7.75 -17.05 -21.77
N VAL A 249 -6.69 -17.12 -20.97
CA VAL A 249 -6.77 -17.05 -19.51
C VAL A 249 -5.98 -15.85 -19.03
N TYR A 250 -6.66 -14.92 -18.34
CA TYR A 250 -6.03 -13.76 -17.69
C TYR A 250 -6.05 -13.98 -16.19
N ARG A 251 -4.92 -13.73 -15.52
CA ARG A 251 -4.79 -13.96 -14.09
C ARG A 251 -4.24 -12.74 -13.37
N PHE A 252 -4.88 -12.36 -12.27
CA PHE A 252 -4.38 -11.37 -11.32
C PHE A 252 -3.72 -12.08 -10.15
N LYS A 253 -2.48 -11.72 -9.88
CA LYS A 253 -1.59 -12.34 -8.89
C LYS A 253 -0.96 -11.25 -8.02
N LYS A 254 -0.31 -11.65 -6.93
CA LYS A 254 0.59 -10.75 -6.20
C LYS A 254 1.68 -10.20 -7.13
N ALA A 255 2.21 -9.04 -6.80
CA ALA A 255 3.35 -8.46 -7.51
C ALA A 255 4.53 -9.44 -7.58
N SER A 256 5.31 -9.42 -8.65
CA SER A 256 6.38 -10.41 -8.86
C SER A 256 7.49 -10.36 -7.81
N ASP A 257 7.72 -9.19 -7.21
CA ASP A 257 8.73 -8.93 -6.18
C ASP A 257 8.18 -9.08 -4.75
N ALA A 258 6.90 -9.43 -4.60
CA ALA A 258 6.35 -9.76 -3.30
C ALA A 258 7.00 -11.05 -2.76
N PRO A 259 7.31 -11.15 -1.46
CA PRO A 259 7.93 -12.34 -0.87
C PRO A 259 7.18 -13.63 -1.23
N ALA A 260 7.91 -14.73 -1.40
CA ALA A 260 7.32 -16.01 -1.76
C ALA A 260 6.21 -16.45 -0.79
N ALA A 261 6.38 -16.16 0.51
CA ALA A 261 5.42 -16.46 1.57
C ALA A 261 4.15 -15.59 1.56
N ALA A 262 4.14 -14.44 0.86
CA ALA A 262 2.96 -13.59 0.75
C ALA A 262 1.87 -14.31 -0.07
N ALA A 263 0.60 -14.19 0.34
CA ALA A 263 -0.52 -14.74 -0.41
C ALA A 263 -0.75 -13.96 -1.72
N HIS A 264 -1.55 -14.49 -2.64
CA HIS A 264 -2.00 -13.72 -3.80
C HIS A 264 -2.95 -12.61 -3.36
N GLY A 265 -2.80 -11.43 -3.96
CA GLY A 265 -3.61 -10.26 -3.64
C GLY A 265 -2.93 -8.95 -4.04
N VAL A 266 -3.57 -7.85 -3.68
CA VAL A 266 -3.05 -6.49 -3.86
C VAL A 266 -2.32 -6.01 -2.61
N ILE A 267 -1.25 -5.24 -2.80
CA ILE A 267 -0.51 -4.57 -1.72
C ILE A 267 -0.69 -3.06 -1.85
N SER A 268 -1.32 -2.42 -0.87
CA SER A 268 -1.38 -0.95 -0.78
C SER A 268 -0.08 -0.38 -0.22
N ALA A 269 0.33 0.80 -0.70
CA ALA A 269 1.44 1.56 -0.14
C ALA A 269 1.24 1.89 1.35
N ILE A 270 0.01 2.21 1.76
CA ILE A 270 -0.29 2.55 3.16
C ILE A 270 -0.16 1.33 4.08
N THR A 271 -0.67 0.18 3.64
CA THR A 271 -0.49 -1.07 4.37
C THR A 271 0.97 -1.48 4.46
N GLN A 272 1.70 -1.43 3.35
CA GLN A 272 3.12 -1.79 3.35
C GLN A 272 3.90 -0.94 4.36
N LYS A 273 3.61 0.37 4.45
CA LYS A 273 4.17 1.24 5.50
C LYS A 273 3.76 0.77 6.90
N SER A 274 2.48 0.49 7.11
CA SER A 274 1.93 0.07 8.40
C SER A 274 2.55 -1.25 8.90
N ASP A 275 2.93 -2.14 7.99
CA ASP A 275 3.53 -3.43 8.31
C ASP A 275 5.03 -3.35 8.60
N TYR A 276 5.73 -2.43 7.96
CA TYR A 276 7.20 -2.39 7.95
C TYR A 276 7.84 -1.75 9.19
N ILE A 277 7.07 -1.03 10.02
CA ILE A 277 7.61 -0.21 11.12
C ILE A 277 7.78 -1.00 12.44
N SER A 278 7.25 -2.21 12.56
CA SER A 278 7.59 -3.08 13.70
C SER A 278 8.93 -3.77 13.44
N PRO A 279 9.98 -3.57 14.26
CA PRO A 279 11.27 -4.23 14.07
C PRO A 279 11.06 -5.76 14.09
N GLY A 280 11.15 -6.40 12.92
CA GLY A 280 11.06 -7.85 12.78
C GLY A 280 9.74 -8.42 12.25
N ILE A 281 8.72 -7.61 11.94
CA ILE A 281 7.52 -8.12 11.25
C ILE A 281 7.68 -7.92 9.74
N ALA A 282 8.34 -8.87 9.09
CA ALA A 282 8.43 -8.95 7.63
C ALA A 282 7.14 -9.49 6.97
N ASN A 283 5.97 -9.30 7.60
CA ASN A 283 4.70 -9.79 7.07
C ASN A 283 4.07 -8.72 6.20
N LEU A 284 4.51 -8.66 4.95
CA LEU A 284 3.86 -7.87 3.92
C LEU A 284 2.42 -8.37 3.76
N ASN A 285 1.44 -7.59 4.20
CA ASN A 285 0.04 -7.98 4.05
C ASN A 285 -0.42 -7.76 2.62
N THR A 286 -1.13 -8.76 2.11
CA THR A 286 -1.79 -8.77 0.82
C THR A 286 -3.29 -8.85 1.04
N TYR A 287 -4.06 -8.03 0.32
CA TYR A 287 -5.51 -8.06 0.38
C TYR A 287 -6.06 -8.89 -0.78
N PRO A 288 -7.04 -9.77 -0.51
CA PRO A 288 -7.56 -10.67 -1.52
C PRO A 288 -8.22 -9.88 -2.65
N PHE A 289 -8.07 -10.40 -3.87
CA PHE A 289 -8.89 -9.93 -4.98
C PHE A 289 -10.35 -10.31 -4.77
N ALA A 290 -11.25 -9.41 -5.12
CA ALA A 290 -12.69 -9.64 -5.10
C ALA A 290 -13.22 -9.78 -6.53
N SER A 291 -14.17 -10.70 -6.71
CA SER A 291 -14.92 -10.83 -7.94
C SER A 291 -16.02 -9.77 -7.99
N GLY A 292 -16.05 -8.99 -9.06
CA GLY A 292 -17.11 -8.01 -9.35
C GLY A 292 -18.27 -8.60 -10.16
N ASN A 293 -18.07 -9.74 -10.80
CA ASN A 293 -19.09 -10.47 -11.56
C ASN A 293 -18.71 -11.94 -11.80
N ALA A 294 -19.66 -12.73 -12.28
CA ALA A 294 -19.51 -14.19 -12.42
C ALA A 294 -18.37 -14.64 -13.36
N GLN A 295 -17.82 -13.72 -14.17
CA GLN A 295 -16.75 -13.95 -15.13
C GLN A 295 -15.37 -13.98 -14.47
N VAL A 296 -15.26 -13.47 -13.24
CA VAL A 296 -14.04 -13.48 -12.45
C VAL A 296 -14.16 -14.57 -11.39
N VAL A 297 -13.36 -15.61 -11.53
CA VAL A 297 -13.30 -16.73 -10.58
C VAL A 297 -12.06 -16.57 -9.70
N ILE A 298 -12.23 -16.64 -8.37
CA ILE A 298 -11.11 -16.57 -7.44
C ILE A 298 -10.72 -17.99 -7.02
N ASN A 299 -9.55 -18.45 -7.45
CA ASN A 299 -8.99 -19.76 -7.09
C ASN A 299 -7.68 -19.58 -6.34
N SER A 300 -7.62 -20.05 -5.09
CA SER A 300 -6.41 -19.93 -4.24
C SER A 300 -5.85 -18.50 -4.16
N GLY A 301 -6.72 -17.49 -4.17
CA GLY A 301 -6.36 -16.06 -4.14
C GLY A 301 -5.95 -15.45 -5.47
N VAL A 302 -5.85 -16.24 -6.55
CA VAL A 302 -5.65 -15.74 -7.91
C VAL A 302 -7.01 -15.44 -8.52
N ALA A 303 -7.20 -14.24 -9.06
CA ALA A 303 -8.41 -13.93 -9.83
C ALA A 303 -8.18 -14.33 -11.29
N GLU A 304 -9.04 -15.19 -11.82
CA GLU A 304 -8.94 -15.74 -13.17
C GLU A 304 -10.15 -15.35 -14.01
N ILE A 305 -9.87 -14.96 -15.26
CA ILE A 305 -10.86 -14.64 -16.30
C ILE A 305 -10.55 -15.52 -17.50
N THR A 306 -11.53 -16.30 -17.96
CA THR A 306 -11.37 -17.18 -19.11
C THR A 306 -12.31 -16.78 -20.25
N TYR A 307 -11.75 -16.64 -21.45
CA TYR A 307 -12.51 -16.49 -22.69
C TYR A 307 -12.24 -17.67 -23.62
N ILE A 308 -13.28 -18.18 -24.28
CA ILE A 308 -13.15 -19.21 -25.31
C ILE A 308 -13.68 -18.68 -26.63
N VAL A 309 -12.85 -18.74 -27.67
CA VAL A 309 -13.22 -18.42 -29.05
C VAL A 309 -13.22 -19.70 -29.86
N ASN A 310 -14.35 -19.99 -30.49
CA ASN A 310 -14.51 -21.17 -31.33
C ASN A 310 -14.36 -20.79 -32.81
N PRO A 311 -13.80 -21.68 -33.64
CA PRO A 311 -13.88 -21.55 -35.09
C PRO A 311 -15.33 -21.39 -35.55
N VAL A 312 -15.55 -20.60 -36.60
CA VAL A 312 -16.89 -20.48 -37.20
C VAL A 312 -17.29 -21.85 -37.77
N PRO A 313 -18.44 -22.41 -37.37
CA PRO A 313 -18.85 -23.72 -37.85
C PRO A 313 -19.09 -23.68 -39.36
N SER A 314 -18.68 -24.74 -40.05
CA SER A 314 -18.99 -24.96 -41.46
C SER A 314 -19.85 -26.22 -41.58
N THR A 315 -21.04 -26.09 -42.15
CA THR A 315 -21.94 -27.23 -42.39
C THR A 315 -21.40 -28.07 -43.54
N GLY A 316 -21.27 -29.38 -43.32
CA GLY A 316 -20.85 -30.34 -44.35
C GLY A 316 -21.90 -30.54 -45.46
N PRO A 317 -21.56 -31.36 -46.48
CA PRO A 317 -22.48 -31.66 -47.58
C PRO A 317 -23.75 -32.36 -47.10
N ILE A 318 -24.86 -32.12 -47.81
CA ILE A 318 -26.14 -32.81 -47.60
C ILE A 318 -26.14 -34.09 -48.43
N TYR A 319 -26.43 -35.22 -47.79
CA TYR A 319 -26.60 -36.50 -48.46
C TYR A 319 -28.10 -36.81 -48.66
N HIS A 320 -28.45 -37.42 -49.79
CA HIS A 320 -29.80 -37.88 -50.09
C HIS A 320 -29.77 -39.29 -50.70
N ILE A 321 -30.86 -40.04 -50.54
CA ILE A 321 -31.05 -41.32 -51.24
C ILE A 321 -31.32 -40.99 -52.72
N PRO A 322 -30.55 -41.53 -53.68
CA PRO A 322 -30.77 -41.25 -55.10
C PRO A 322 -32.15 -41.70 -55.59
N ASN A 323 -32.76 -40.93 -56.49
CA ASN A 323 -34.08 -41.25 -57.07
C ASN A 323 -34.07 -42.43 -58.05
N GLN A 324 -32.89 -42.88 -58.49
CA GLN A 324 -32.76 -44.01 -59.40
C GLN A 324 -32.46 -45.28 -58.60
N TYR A 325 -33.48 -46.13 -58.45
CA TYR A 325 -33.29 -47.54 -58.16
C TYR A 325 -32.89 -48.22 -59.47
N ALA A 326 -31.68 -48.77 -59.54
CA ALA A 326 -31.33 -49.70 -60.61
C ALA A 326 -32.22 -50.94 -60.44
N TYR A 327 -33.21 -51.10 -61.33
CA TYR A 327 -33.94 -52.34 -61.53
C TYR A 327 -33.23 -53.16 -62.61
#